data_AF-A0A2E7RHN3-F1
#
_entry.id   AF-A0A2E7RHN3-F1
#
_cell.length_a   1.000
_cell.length_b   1.000
_cell.length_c   1.000
_cell.angle_alpha   90.00
_cell.angle_beta   90.00
_cell.angle_gamma   90.00
#
_symmetry.space_group_name_H-M   'P 1'
#
loop_
_entity.id
_entity.type
_entity.pdbx_description
1 polymer ?
#
loop_
_entity_poly.entity_id
_entity_poly.type
_entity_poly.pdbx_seq_one_letter_code
_entity_poly.pdbx_strand_id
1 'polypeptide(L)'
;MSQEEHDSGLNPTPFVVDAVEHNSQPPNALDSQTSSQPTPSMLPTHPRRGILGHFLAGLGLALARPRVLVCLVAFSILLALPTATTVYQSARSGLTNVAVPASEIPFNVAWSTPGWLLAEWKRETPNFSSAAQAALTPSILLSSLVGLLLAGGWMGIALSPRRRNGLLAFLRFGGEWFFPFFRTWLLGLPLFYGLTWIFWSSPFEWVLEQVVPEGKLDLAPSESLARWVEHGRETLYVLGLLVLELVLDLSRASMVANRGRSALLALFRGLGRFAYEPIRVLGFTGLGFVFELGWVVALSVLSARGLIPLWSLVFLLPFGRILCRAGRQAGLVMLVAEDRPLPEKA
;
A
#
# COMPACT_ATOMS: atom_id res chain seq x y z
N MET A 1 34.37 -53.64 -2.31
CA MET A 1 34.31 -55.02 -2.85
C MET A 1 33.59 -55.86 -1.82
N SER A 2 32.58 -56.61 -2.28
CA SER A 2 31.73 -57.56 -1.55
C SER A 2 30.55 -56.97 -0.78
N GLN A 3 29.42 -56.95 -1.50
CA GLN A 3 28.04 -56.83 -1.05
C GLN A 3 27.64 -58.08 -0.24
N GLU A 4 26.78 -57.90 0.76
CA GLU A 4 25.80 -58.91 1.15
C GLU A 4 24.43 -58.24 1.25
N GLU A 5 23.48 -58.88 0.58
CA GLU A 5 22.08 -58.51 0.41
C GLU A 5 21.34 -58.51 1.73
N HIS A 6 20.48 -57.50 1.94
CA HIS A 6 19.39 -57.64 2.89
C HIS A 6 18.06 -57.30 2.24
N ASP A 7 17.16 -58.24 2.45
CA ASP A 7 16.06 -58.60 1.58
C ASP A 7 14.84 -57.73 1.83
N SER A 8 14.11 -57.55 0.75
CA SER A 8 12.89 -56.77 0.61
C SER A 8 11.70 -57.38 1.35
N GLY A 9 11.05 -56.60 2.21
CA GLY A 9 9.79 -56.96 2.87
C GLY A 9 8.76 -55.84 2.73
N LEU A 10 8.19 -55.72 1.53
CA LEU A 10 6.99 -54.92 1.27
C LEU A 10 5.83 -55.43 2.13
N ASN A 11 5.18 -54.52 2.85
CA ASN A 11 3.91 -54.74 3.54
C ASN A 11 2.76 -54.39 2.58
N PRO A 12 1.98 -55.36 2.05
CA PRO A 12 0.70 -55.06 1.43
C PRO A 12 -0.43 -55.15 2.45
N THR A 13 -1.22 -54.09 2.50
CA THR A 13 -2.54 -54.02 3.13
C THR A 13 -3.49 -55.12 2.63
N PRO A 14 -4.25 -55.81 3.49
CA PRO A 14 -5.43 -56.52 3.04
C PRO A 14 -6.62 -55.55 2.92
N PHE A 15 -6.99 -55.30 1.66
CA PHE A 15 -8.29 -54.80 1.24
C PHE A 15 -9.33 -55.87 1.60
N VAL A 16 -10.36 -55.53 2.36
CA VAL A 16 -11.53 -56.39 2.60
C VAL A 16 -12.72 -55.75 1.88
N VAL A 17 -13.11 -56.38 0.78
CA VAL A 17 -14.36 -56.15 0.03
C VAL A 17 -15.11 -57.48 0.06
N ASP A 18 -16.27 -57.47 0.69
CA ASP A 18 -17.46 -58.33 0.53
C ASP A 18 -18.35 -58.04 1.76
N ALA A 19 -19.67 -57.86 1.69
CA ALA A 19 -20.61 -58.49 0.80
C ALA A 19 -21.78 -57.56 0.43
N VAL A 20 -22.28 -57.78 -0.78
CA VAL A 20 -23.56 -57.33 -1.31
C VAL A 20 -24.67 -58.16 -0.66
N GLU A 21 -25.60 -57.53 0.06
CA GLU A 21 -26.90 -58.15 0.37
C GLU A 21 -28.00 -57.50 -0.47
N HIS A 22 -28.50 -58.29 -1.43
CA HIS A 22 -29.77 -58.08 -2.10
C HIS A 22 -30.90 -58.24 -1.08
N ASN A 23 -31.72 -57.21 -0.91
CA ASN A 23 -33.03 -57.35 -0.29
C ASN A 23 -34.11 -56.97 -1.31
N SER A 24 -34.85 -57.98 -1.74
CA SER A 24 -35.92 -57.96 -2.73
C SER A 24 -37.27 -57.91 -2.00
N GLN A 25 -38.05 -56.83 -2.18
CA GLN A 25 -39.51 -56.78 -1.93
C GLN A 25 -40.13 -55.57 -2.69
N PRO A 26 -41.45 -55.58 -3.00
CA PRO A 26 -42.01 -55.34 -4.34
C PRO A 26 -42.68 -53.95 -4.50
N PRO A 27 -43.18 -53.58 -5.70
CA PRO A 27 -43.60 -52.21 -5.99
C PRO A 27 -45.05 -51.97 -5.56
N ASN A 28 -45.29 -50.92 -4.78
CA ASN A 28 -46.61 -50.30 -4.68
C ASN A 28 -46.47 -48.80 -4.92
N ALA A 29 -47.21 -48.36 -5.93
CA ALA A 29 -47.30 -46.99 -6.38
C ALA A 29 -48.31 -46.20 -5.55
N LEU A 30 -48.08 -44.88 -5.51
CA LEU A 30 -48.95 -43.80 -5.06
C LEU A 30 -49.36 -43.80 -3.59
N ASP A 31 -48.70 -42.94 -2.81
CA ASP A 31 -49.46 -41.88 -2.14
C ASP A 31 -48.64 -40.60 -1.93
N SER A 32 -49.22 -39.52 -2.46
CA SER A 32 -49.18 -38.12 -2.00
C SER A 32 -47.87 -37.53 -1.44
N GLN A 33 -47.26 -36.72 -2.30
CA GLN A 33 -46.66 -35.41 -2.01
C GLN A 33 -46.91 -34.89 -0.59
N THR A 34 -45.88 -34.94 0.25
CA THR A 34 -45.61 -33.83 1.17
C THR A 34 -44.25 -33.27 0.78
N SER A 35 -44.29 -32.32 -0.16
CA SER A 35 -43.18 -31.42 -0.49
C SER A 35 -42.76 -30.66 0.78
N SER A 36 -41.83 -31.22 1.55
CA SER A 36 -40.98 -30.43 2.42
C SER A 36 -39.99 -29.72 1.50
N GLN A 37 -40.42 -28.57 0.98
CA GLN A 37 -39.50 -27.60 0.39
C GLN A 37 -38.35 -27.41 1.40
N PRO A 38 -37.09 -27.55 1.01
CA PRO A 38 -36.00 -27.10 1.85
C PRO A 38 -36.23 -25.59 2.02
N THR A 39 -36.64 -25.19 3.21
CA THR A 39 -36.68 -23.80 3.62
C THR A 39 -35.37 -23.18 3.16
N PRO A 40 -35.38 -22.16 2.28
CA PRO A 40 -34.15 -21.48 1.91
C PRO A 40 -33.56 -20.98 3.20
N SER A 41 -32.46 -21.61 3.63
CA SER A 41 -31.66 -21.08 4.71
C SER A 41 -31.24 -19.69 4.22
N MET A 42 -31.91 -18.66 4.74
CA MET A 42 -31.36 -17.32 4.68
C MET A 42 -30.04 -17.44 5.41
N LEU A 43 -28.97 -17.64 4.64
CA LEU A 43 -27.62 -17.46 5.11
C LEU A 43 -27.66 -16.17 5.92
N PRO A 44 -27.21 -16.16 7.20
CA PRO A 44 -27.09 -14.91 7.92
C PRO A 44 -26.18 -14.03 7.06
N THR A 45 -26.79 -13.04 6.41
CA THR A 45 -26.09 -12.00 5.68
C THR A 45 -25.35 -11.23 6.73
N HIS A 46 -24.12 -11.65 7.01
CA HIS A 46 -23.22 -10.89 7.85
C HIS A 46 -23.26 -9.45 7.33
N PRO A 47 -23.59 -8.46 8.18
CA PRO A 47 -23.73 -7.10 7.72
C PRO A 47 -22.40 -6.70 7.09
N ARG A 48 -22.41 -6.44 5.77
CA ARG A 48 -21.24 -5.99 5.02
C ARG A 48 -20.68 -4.78 5.75
N ARG A 49 -19.45 -4.90 6.27
CA ARG A 49 -18.87 -3.78 7.03
C ARG A 49 -18.66 -2.61 6.07
N GLY A 50 -19.10 -1.42 6.48
CA GLY A 50 -18.82 -0.21 5.72
C GLY A 50 -17.31 0.03 5.55
N ILE A 51 -16.93 0.84 4.54
CA ILE A 51 -15.55 1.22 4.23
C ILE A 51 -14.83 1.73 5.50
N LEU A 52 -15.48 2.60 6.26
CA LEU A 52 -14.96 3.14 7.51
C LEU A 52 -14.74 2.04 8.56
N GLY A 53 -15.66 1.08 8.67
CA GLY A 53 -15.55 -0.02 9.63
C GLY A 53 -14.34 -0.92 9.37
N HIS A 54 -14.05 -1.20 8.10
CA HIS A 54 -12.86 -1.95 7.69
C HIS A 54 -11.57 -1.17 7.93
N PHE A 55 -11.54 0.12 7.59
CA PHE A 55 -10.37 0.97 7.83
C PHE A 55 -10.05 1.07 9.33
N LEU A 56 -11.06 1.34 10.16
CA LEU A 56 -10.91 1.42 11.61
C LEU A 56 -10.54 0.06 12.23
N ALA A 57 -11.06 -1.05 11.69
CA ALA A 57 -10.64 -2.39 12.12
C ALA A 57 -9.15 -2.62 11.82
N GLY A 58 -8.67 -2.19 10.65
CA GLY A 58 -7.25 -2.21 10.29
C GLY A 58 -6.40 -1.32 11.21
N LEU A 59 -6.90 -0.12 11.53
CA LEU A 59 -6.25 0.81 12.45
C LEU A 59 -6.13 0.22 13.86
N GLY A 60 -7.22 -0.34 14.39
CA GLY A 60 -7.24 -1.02 15.69
C GLY A 60 -6.34 -2.25 15.71
N LEU A 61 -6.27 -2.98 14.59
CA LEU A 61 -5.34 -4.09 14.42
C LEU A 61 -3.87 -3.61 14.47
N ALA A 62 -3.56 -2.47 13.87
CA ALA A 62 -2.23 -1.87 13.96
C ALA A 62 -1.91 -1.42 15.40
N LEU A 63 -2.81 -0.67 16.05
CA LEU A 63 -2.64 -0.18 17.42
C LEU A 63 -2.48 -1.30 18.45
N ALA A 64 -3.17 -2.43 18.25
CA ALA A 64 -3.03 -3.60 19.11
C ALA A 64 -1.64 -4.27 19.03
N ARG A 65 -0.73 -3.79 18.16
CA ARG A 65 0.60 -4.36 17.91
C ARG A 65 1.71 -3.32 18.07
N PRO A 66 1.90 -2.76 19.28
CA PRO A 66 2.87 -1.69 19.52
C PRO A 66 4.31 -2.12 19.18
N ARG A 67 4.69 -3.38 19.42
CA ARG A 67 6.02 -3.90 19.08
C ARG A 67 6.31 -3.84 17.58
N VAL A 68 5.31 -4.11 16.74
CA VAL A 68 5.43 -3.99 15.28
C VAL A 68 5.58 -2.51 14.94
N LEU A 69 4.69 -1.65 15.43
CA LEU A 69 4.73 -0.21 15.15
C LEU A 69 6.08 0.43 15.52
N VAL A 70 6.60 0.16 16.72
CA VAL A 70 7.92 0.68 17.16
C VAL A 70 9.03 0.20 16.25
N CYS A 71 9.05 -1.08 15.89
CA CYS A 71 10.03 -1.63 14.96
C CYS A 71 9.96 -0.94 13.58
N LEU A 72 8.75 -0.67 13.07
CA LEU A 72 8.56 -0.03 11.78
C LEU A 72 8.93 1.45 11.79
N VAL A 73 8.63 2.16 12.88
CA VAL A 73 9.07 3.55 13.08
C VAL A 73 10.59 3.62 13.12
N ALA A 74 11.24 2.76 13.91
CA ALA A 74 12.70 2.70 13.98
C ALA A 74 13.31 2.43 12.59
N PHE A 75 12.73 1.48 11.85
CA PHE A 75 13.19 1.17 10.50
C PHE A 75 12.99 2.35 9.52
N SER A 76 11.87 3.05 9.61
CA SER A 76 11.61 4.25 8.79
C SER A 76 12.60 5.38 9.08
N ILE A 77 13.00 5.55 10.34
CA ILE A 77 13.99 6.56 10.74
C ILE A 77 15.37 6.16 10.18
N LEU A 78 15.75 4.89 10.30
CA LEU A 78 17.02 4.38 9.78
C LEU A 78 17.12 4.55 8.25
N LEU A 79 16.03 4.28 7.51
CA LEU A 79 15.98 4.47 6.06
C LEU A 79 16.08 5.94 5.65
N ALA A 80 15.55 6.87 6.46
CA ALA A 80 15.61 8.29 6.15
C ALA A 80 16.96 8.92 6.48
N LEU A 81 17.77 8.26 7.33
CA LEU A 81 19.01 8.81 7.87
C LEU A 81 20.00 9.25 6.78
N PRO A 82 20.31 8.46 5.73
CA PRO A 82 21.30 8.85 4.72
C PRO A 82 20.92 10.13 3.97
N THR A 83 19.63 10.28 3.62
CA THR A 83 19.14 11.49 2.98
C THR A 83 19.15 12.66 3.96
N ALA A 84 18.70 12.44 5.20
CA ALA A 84 18.67 13.47 6.24
C ALA A 84 20.08 13.99 6.58
N THR A 85 21.09 13.12 6.66
CA THR A 85 22.48 13.52 6.93
C THR A 85 23.07 14.34 5.80
N THR A 86 22.80 13.97 4.54
CA THR A 86 23.27 14.72 3.37
C THR A 86 22.64 16.11 3.33
N VAL A 87 21.33 16.19 3.58
CA VAL A 87 20.61 17.46 3.65
C VAL A 87 21.11 18.31 4.82
N TYR A 88 21.32 17.72 6.00
CA TYR A 88 21.85 18.42 7.17
C TYR A 88 23.27 18.93 6.96
N GLN A 89 24.17 18.14 6.36
CA GLN A 89 25.54 18.57 6.06
C GLN A 89 25.55 19.72 5.07
N SER A 90 24.75 19.62 4.00
CA SER A 90 24.57 20.70 3.01
C SER A 90 24.00 21.98 3.66
N ALA A 91 22.97 21.83 4.49
CA ALA A 91 22.37 22.95 5.21
C ALA A 91 23.39 23.59 6.17
N ARG A 92 24.16 22.77 6.90
CA ARG A 92 25.20 23.24 7.80
C ARG A 92 26.33 23.95 7.06
N SER A 93 26.76 23.51 5.88
CA SER A 93 27.82 24.20 5.14
C SER A 93 27.34 25.46 4.42
N GLY A 94 26.11 25.45 3.87
CA GLY A 94 25.58 26.54 3.06
C GLY A 94 24.89 27.64 3.88
N LEU A 95 24.25 27.30 5.00
CA LEU A 95 23.49 28.27 5.81
C LEU A 95 24.30 28.90 6.93
N THR A 96 25.44 28.32 7.34
CA THR A 96 26.31 28.93 8.37
C THR A 96 26.90 30.27 7.93
N ASN A 97 27.04 30.49 6.63
CA ASN A 97 27.57 31.73 6.07
C ASN A 97 26.48 32.81 5.90
N VAL A 98 25.20 32.39 5.83
CA VAL A 98 24.03 33.27 5.63
C VAL A 98 23.41 33.69 6.98
N ALA A 99 23.58 32.89 8.03
CA ALA A 99 23.14 33.21 9.38
C ALA A 99 24.13 34.15 10.11
N VAL A 100 24.03 35.47 9.89
CA VAL A 100 24.73 36.52 10.65
C VAL A 100 23.83 37.01 11.81
N PRO A 101 24.41 37.63 12.87
CA PRO A 101 24.61 37.11 14.21
C PRO A 101 23.34 37.09 15.09
N ALA A 102 23.44 36.43 16.25
CA ALA A 102 22.38 36.16 17.24
C ALA A 102 21.60 37.36 17.84
N SER A 103 21.71 38.57 17.30
CA SER A 103 21.08 39.79 17.81
C SER A 103 19.71 40.12 17.20
N GLU A 104 19.33 39.53 16.08
CA GLU A 104 18.03 39.76 15.46
C GLU A 104 17.27 38.44 15.34
N ILE A 105 16.28 38.29 16.23
CA ILE A 105 15.19 37.28 16.26
C ILE A 105 15.58 35.92 15.64
N PRO A 106 15.76 34.85 16.44
CA PRO A 106 16.11 33.54 15.90
C PRO A 106 15.06 33.12 14.86
N PHE A 107 15.45 33.13 13.58
CA PHE A 107 14.61 32.66 12.50
C PHE A 107 14.19 31.24 12.83
N ASN A 108 12.88 31.04 13.00
CA ASN A 108 12.36 29.71 13.29
C ASN A 108 12.28 28.92 11.98
N VAL A 109 13.44 28.44 11.53
CA VAL A 109 13.63 27.60 10.32
C VAL A 109 12.70 26.39 10.32
N ALA A 110 12.19 25.99 11.49
CA ALA A 110 11.24 24.89 11.62
C ALA A 110 9.83 25.19 11.10
N TRP A 111 9.45 26.46 10.93
CA TRP A 111 8.08 26.86 10.56
C TRP A 111 8.00 27.64 9.25
N SER A 112 8.98 28.50 9.01
CA SER A 112 9.05 29.28 7.79
C SER A 112 10.50 29.41 7.39
N THR A 113 10.93 28.57 6.46
CA THR A 113 12.15 28.82 5.70
C THR A 113 11.77 29.85 4.64
N PRO A 114 12.25 31.10 4.74
CA PRO A 114 11.92 32.10 3.73
C PRO A 114 12.36 31.60 2.34
N GLY A 115 11.55 31.83 1.31
CA GLY A 115 11.89 31.40 -0.05
C GLY A 115 13.25 31.92 -0.53
N TRP A 116 13.66 33.10 -0.07
CA TRP A 116 14.99 33.66 -0.34
C TRP A 116 16.12 32.84 0.30
N LEU A 117 15.91 32.27 1.49
CA LEU A 117 16.92 31.45 2.18
C LEU A 117 17.13 30.11 1.46
N LEU A 118 16.05 29.53 0.92
CA LEU A 118 16.10 28.35 0.05
C LEU A 118 16.79 28.66 -1.29
N ALA A 119 16.51 29.83 -1.87
CA ALA A 119 17.15 30.27 -3.10
C ALA A 119 18.66 30.49 -2.90
N GLU A 120 19.05 31.09 -1.78
CA GLU A 120 20.45 31.36 -1.46
C GLU A 120 21.21 30.07 -1.11
N TRP A 121 20.60 29.18 -0.34
CA TRP A 121 21.18 27.85 -0.09
C TRP A 121 21.43 27.07 -1.39
N LYS A 122 20.50 27.15 -2.36
CA LYS A 122 20.65 26.52 -3.67
C LYS A 122 21.78 27.16 -4.50
N ARG A 123 21.99 28.48 -4.38
CA ARG A 123 23.11 29.19 -5.04
C ARG A 123 24.45 28.82 -4.45
N GLU A 124 24.56 28.80 -3.12
CA GLU A 124 25.77 28.44 -2.37
C GLU A 124 26.15 26.96 -2.54
N THR A 125 25.17 26.09 -2.78
CA THR A 125 25.39 24.65 -2.92
C THR A 125 24.95 24.14 -4.30
N PRO A 126 25.67 24.49 -5.39
CA PRO A 126 25.25 24.18 -6.76
C PRO A 126 25.12 22.66 -7.02
N ASN A 127 25.92 21.84 -6.31
CA ASN A 127 25.87 20.38 -6.40
C ASN A 127 24.83 19.73 -5.48
N PHE A 128 24.05 20.51 -4.72
CA PHE A 128 23.08 19.97 -3.77
C PHE A 128 22.07 19.02 -4.41
N SER A 129 21.53 19.39 -5.57
CA SER A 129 20.54 18.56 -6.28
C SER A 129 21.11 17.18 -6.62
N SER A 130 22.32 17.13 -7.17
CA SER A 130 22.98 15.87 -7.54
C SER A 130 23.30 15.01 -6.30
N ALA A 131 23.84 15.62 -5.25
CA ALA A 131 24.16 14.91 -4.00
C ALA A 131 22.90 14.40 -3.28
N ALA A 132 21.84 15.22 -3.23
CA ALA A 132 20.56 14.83 -2.67
C ALA A 132 19.93 13.70 -3.48
N GLN A 133 19.93 13.77 -4.81
CA GLN A 133 19.44 12.69 -5.68
C GLN A 133 20.21 11.40 -5.49
N ALA A 134 21.54 11.46 -5.39
CA ALA A 134 22.39 10.29 -5.16
C ALA A 134 22.07 9.58 -3.82
N ALA A 135 21.69 10.32 -2.78
CA ALA A 135 21.29 9.76 -1.48
C ALA A 135 19.80 9.34 -1.43
N LEU A 136 18.93 10.08 -2.12
CA LEU A 136 17.47 9.90 -2.08
C LEU A 136 17.02 8.72 -2.94
N THR A 137 17.61 8.53 -4.12
CA THR A 137 17.25 7.45 -5.05
C THR A 137 17.37 6.05 -4.42
N PRO A 138 18.53 5.65 -3.84
CA PRO A 138 18.64 4.34 -3.19
C PRO A 138 17.74 4.22 -1.95
N SER A 139 17.53 5.31 -1.22
CA SER A 139 16.65 5.34 -0.04
C SER A 139 15.18 5.12 -0.42
N ILE A 140 14.71 5.73 -1.53
CA ILE A 140 13.37 5.49 -2.08
C ILE A 140 13.23 4.05 -2.55
N LEU A 141 14.22 3.53 -3.29
CA LEU A 141 14.19 2.14 -3.76
C LEU A 141 14.10 1.16 -2.58
N LEU A 142 14.98 1.32 -1.59
CA LEU A 142 15.01 0.46 -0.42
C LEU A 142 13.71 0.59 0.41
N SER A 143 13.22 1.82 0.61
CA SER A 143 11.94 2.07 1.27
C SER A 143 10.77 1.44 0.52
N SER A 144 10.79 1.45 -0.81
CA SER A 144 9.76 0.82 -1.63
C SER A 144 9.78 -0.70 -1.46
N LEU A 145 10.95 -1.33 -1.51
CA LEU A 145 11.11 -2.77 -1.31
C LEU A 145 10.67 -3.21 0.09
N VAL A 146 11.09 -2.46 1.12
CA VAL A 146 10.66 -2.67 2.50
C VAL A 146 9.15 -2.53 2.61
N GLY A 147 8.57 -1.52 1.93
CA GLY A 147 7.13 -1.32 1.85
C GLY A 147 6.36 -2.56 1.37
N LEU A 148 6.93 -3.36 0.47
CA LEU A 148 6.32 -4.64 0.04
C LEU A 148 6.26 -5.65 1.18
N LEU A 149 7.34 -5.77 1.96
CA LEU A 149 7.38 -6.65 3.13
C LEU A 149 6.35 -6.19 4.18
N LEU A 150 6.26 -4.87 4.41
CA LEU A 150 5.28 -4.31 5.34
C LEU A 150 3.85 -4.55 4.89
N ALA A 151 3.57 -4.37 3.59
CA ALA A 151 2.27 -4.64 3.00
C ALA A 151 1.85 -6.10 3.19
N GLY A 152 2.76 -7.05 2.91
CA GLY A 152 2.51 -8.47 3.11
C GLY A 152 2.25 -8.81 4.57
N GLY A 153 3.01 -8.19 5.49
CA GLY A 153 2.82 -8.33 6.93
C GLY A 153 1.45 -7.87 7.40
N TRP A 154 1.02 -6.67 7.00
CA TRP A 154 -0.29 -6.12 7.39
C TRP A 154 -1.45 -6.91 6.81
N MET A 155 -1.39 -7.24 5.51
CA MET A 155 -2.43 -8.02 4.85
C MET A 155 -2.53 -9.45 5.40
N GLY A 156 -1.39 -10.09 5.68
CA GLY A 156 -1.35 -11.45 6.23
C GLY A 156 -1.89 -11.51 7.66
N ILE A 157 -1.53 -10.56 8.52
CA ILE A 157 -2.08 -10.46 9.87
C ILE A 157 -3.59 -10.20 9.86
N ALA A 158 -4.07 -9.34 8.96
CA ALA A 158 -5.49 -9.02 8.84
C ALA A 158 -6.36 -10.25 8.56
N LEU A 159 -5.83 -11.22 7.81
CA LEU A 159 -6.52 -12.48 7.49
C LEU A 159 -6.18 -13.64 8.43
N SER A 160 -5.28 -13.46 9.40
CA SER A 160 -4.85 -14.56 10.27
C SER A 160 -5.82 -14.78 11.44
N PRO A 161 -6.11 -16.04 11.83
CA PRO A 161 -6.87 -16.33 13.04
C PRO A 161 -6.17 -15.75 14.29
N ARG A 162 -6.96 -15.30 15.26
CA ARG A 162 -6.65 -14.47 16.45
C ARG A 162 -5.40 -14.80 17.31
N ARG A 163 -4.58 -15.81 16.99
CA ARG A 163 -3.44 -16.27 17.82
C ARG A 163 -2.03 -16.00 17.24
N ARG A 164 -1.87 -15.46 16.02
CA ARG A 164 -0.54 -15.14 15.45
C ARG A 164 -0.30 -13.63 15.40
N ASN A 165 -0.03 -13.03 16.57
CA ASN A 165 -0.01 -11.56 16.72
C ASN A 165 1.37 -10.94 17.02
N GLY A 166 2.45 -11.72 16.91
CA GLY A 166 3.81 -11.23 17.20
C GLY A 166 4.53 -10.60 16.00
N LEU A 167 5.62 -9.87 16.27
CA LEU A 167 6.52 -9.33 15.24
C LEU A 167 7.05 -10.43 14.30
N LEU A 168 7.38 -11.60 14.84
CA LEU A 168 7.81 -12.74 14.02
C LEU A 168 6.72 -13.19 13.03
N ALA A 169 5.45 -13.19 13.45
CA ALA A 169 4.34 -13.53 12.56
C ALA A 169 4.17 -12.47 11.47
N PHE A 170 4.28 -11.18 11.82
CA PHE A 170 4.27 -10.07 10.87
C PHE A 170 5.36 -10.25 9.79
N LEU A 171 6.61 -10.46 10.22
CA LEU A 171 7.75 -10.63 9.32
C LEU A 171 7.64 -11.91 8.49
N ARG A 172 7.10 -12.99 9.05
CA ARG A 172 6.85 -14.23 8.30
C ARG A 172 5.85 -14.01 7.17
N PHE A 173 4.73 -13.34 7.44
CA PHE A 173 3.76 -12.98 6.38
C PHE A 173 4.38 -12.02 5.36
N GLY A 174 5.16 -11.04 5.81
CA GLY A 174 5.91 -10.15 4.92
C GLY A 174 6.86 -10.92 4.00
N GLY A 175 7.63 -11.87 4.53
CA GLY A 175 8.56 -12.70 3.77
C GLY A 175 7.87 -13.66 2.81
N GLU A 176 6.75 -14.27 3.21
CA GLU A 176 5.95 -15.16 2.35
C GLU A 176 5.45 -14.44 1.09
N TRP A 177 5.03 -13.18 1.25
CA TRP A 177 4.46 -12.38 0.16
C TRP A 177 5.45 -11.44 -0.53
N PHE A 178 6.69 -11.34 -0.04
CA PHE A 178 7.69 -10.44 -0.58
C PHE A 178 7.94 -10.65 -2.08
N PHE A 179 8.31 -11.86 -2.51
CA PHE A 179 8.59 -12.14 -3.93
C PHE A 179 7.36 -12.01 -4.83
N PRO A 180 6.17 -12.53 -4.45
CA PRO A 180 4.95 -12.26 -5.21
C PRO A 180 4.66 -10.76 -5.37
N PHE A 181 4.86 -9.96 -4.33
CA PHE A 181 4.67 -8.50 -4.38
C PHE A 181 5.79 -7.78 -5.13
N PHE A 182 7.00 -8.31 -5.10
CA PHE A 182 8.10 -7.79 -5.90
C PHE A 182 7.82 -7.94 -7.39
N ARG A 183 7.20 -9.06 -7.81
CA ARG A 183 6.75 -9.24 -9.19
C ARG A 183 5.66 -8.22 -9.58
N THR A 184 4.69 -7.93 -8.71
CA THR A 184 3.70 -6.89 -9.01
C THR A 184 4.33 -5.49 -9.01
N TRP A 185 5.32 -5.25 -8.17
CA TRP A 185 6.10 -4.01 -8.16
C TRP A 185 6.90 -3.83 -9.47
N LEU A 186 7.57 -4.88 -9.97
CA LEU A 186 8.27 -4.85 -11.25
C LEU A 186 7.32 -4.61 -12.43
N LEU A 187 6.11 -5.16 -12.40
CA LEU A 187 5.07 -4.85 -13.39
C LEU A 187 4.53 -3.43 -13.25
N GLY A 188 4.56 -2.86 -12.04
CA GLY A 188 4.19 -1.48 -11.79
C GLY A 188 5.15 -0.48 -12.43
N LEU A 189 6.46 -0.76 -12.44
CA LEU A 189 7.47 0.15 -13.01
C LEU A 189 7.20 0.60 -14.46
N PRO A 190 6.97 -0.30 -15.45
CA PRO A 190 6.64 0.13 -16.80
C PRO A 190 5.29 0.86 -16.88
N LEU A 191 4.35 0.58 -15.98
CA LEU A 191 3.08 1.32 -15.91
C LEU A 191 3.29 2.76 -15.40
N PHE A 192 4.12 2.94 -14.37
CA PHE A 192 4.52 4.25 -13.86
C PHE A 192 5.28 5.05 -14.92
N TYR A 193 6.21 4.40 -15.61
CA TYR A 193 6.93 5.00 -16.73
C TYR A 193 5.98 5.38 -17.87
N GLY A 194 5.09 4.48 -18.28
CA GLY A 194 4.11 4.72 -19.33
C GLY A 194 3.19 5.88 -19.00
N LEU A 195 2.71 5.98 -17.75
CA LEU A 195 1.90 7.12 -17.32
C LEU A 195 2.71 8.42 -17.36
N THR A 196 3.96 8.40 -16.90
CA THR A 196 4.84 9.58 -16.95
C THR A 196 5.12 10.00 -18.39
N TRP A 197 5.39 9.05 -19.28
CA TRP A 197 5.57 9.29 -20.71
C TRP A 197 4.31 9.87 -21.36
N ILE A 198 3.11 9.39 -20.99
CA ILE A 198 1.85 9.95 -21.50
C ILE A 198 1.73 11.44 -21.16
N PHE A 199 1.98 11.83 -19.91
CA PHE A 199 1.77 13.21 -19.44
C PHE A 199 2.92 14.17 -19.72
N TRP A 200 4.14 13.68 -19.84
CA TRP A 200 5.36 14.50 -19.93
C TRP A 200 6.16 14.27 -21.23
N SER A 201 5.54 13.70 -22.26
CA SER A 201 6.15 13.52 -23.58
C SER A 201 5.14 13.80 -24.70
N SER A 202 5.50 13.41 -25.93
CA SER A 202 4.76 13.68 -27.16
C SER A 202 3.25 13.40 -27.13
N PRO A 203 2.70 12.40 -26.41
CA PRO A 203 1.26 12.17 -26.38
C PRO A 203 0.47 13.35 -25.78
N PHE A 204 0.96 13.93 -24.68
CA PHE A 204 0.31 15.09 -24.09
C PHE A 204 0.59 16.37 -24.88
N GLU A 205 1.78 16.50 -25.48
CA GLU A 205 2.10 17.62 -26.38
C GLU A 205 1.15 17.66 -27.58
N TRP A 206 0.80 16.49 -28.15
CA TRP A 206 -0.21 16.42 -29.20
C TRP A 206 -1.59 16.88 -28.72
N VAL A 207 -2.02 16.51 -27.50
CA VAL A 207 -3.27 17.01 -26.91
C VAL A 207 -3.18 18.53 -26.68
N LEU A 208 -2.03 19.02 -26.22
CA LEU A 208 -1.78 20.44 -26.03
C LEU A 208 -1.91 21.21 -27.33
N GLU A 209 -1.40 20.70 -28.46
CA GLU A 209 -1.56 21.32 -29.78
C GLU A 209 -3.04 21.50 -30.18
N GLN A 210 -3.92 20.60 -29.74
CA GLN A 210 -5.37 20.71 -30.01
C GLN A 210 -6.06 21.74 -29.12
N VAL A 211 -5.58 21.94 -27.88
CA VAL A 211 -6.18 22.85 -26.89
C VAL A 211 -5.56 24.25 -26.92
N VAL A 212 -4.29 24.32 -27.30
CA VAL A 212 -3.46 25.53 -27.47
C VAL A 212 -2.83 25.43 -28.87
N PRO A 213 -3.27 26.24 -29.85
CA PRO A 213 -2.88 26.08 -31.26
C PRO A 213 -1.38 26.18 -31.54
N GLU A 214 -0.61 26.77 -30.63
CA GLU A 214 0.85 26.88 -30.73
C GLU A 214 1.60 25.71 -30.07
N GLY A 215 0.89 24.78 -29.42
CA GLY A 215 1.44 23.59 -28.74
C GLY A 215 2.36 23.88 -27.54
N LYS A 216 2.73 25.15 -27.33
CA LYS A 216 3.67 25.60 -26.29
C LYS A 216 2.93 26.42 -25.25
N LEU A 217 2.96 25.94 -24.00
CA LEU A 217 2.40 26.62 -22.84
C LEU A 217 2.95 28.04 -22.66
N ASP A 218 4.23 28.24 -22.97
CA ASP A 218 4.91 29.55 -22.87
C ASP A 218 4.42 30.58 -23.88
N LEU A 219 3.74 30.13 -24.95
CA LEU A 219 3.19 30.97 -26.00
C LEU A 219 1.65 31.07 -25.92
N ALA A 220 1.04 30.53 -24.86
CA ALA A 220 -0.40 30.60 -24.71
C ALA A 220 -0.86 32.07 -24.68
N PRO A 221 -1.92 32.44 -25.41
CA PRO A 221 -2.36 33.83 -25.56
C PRO A 221 -2.88 34.45 -24.24
N SER A 222 -3.09 33.63 -23.20
CA SER A 222 -3.36 34.12 -21.84
C SER A 222 -2.62 33.29 -20.79
N GLU A 223 -1.97 33.97 -19.85
CA GLU A 223 -1.28 33.37 -18.70
C GLU A 223 -2.23 32.48 -17.86
N SER A 224 -3.51 32.85 -17.77
CA SER A 224 -4.52 32.07 -17.08
C SER A 224 -4.76 30.70 -17.72
N LEU A 225 -4.79 30.63 -19.06
CA LEU A 225 -5.03 29.38 -19.77
C LEU A 225 -3.83 28.44 -19.65
N ALA A 226 -2.60 28.96 -19.76
CA ALA A 226 -1.38 28.18 -19.52
C ALA A 226 -1.37 27.56 -18.12
N ARG A 227 -1.65 28.36 -17.07
CA ARG A 227 -1.72 27.85 -15.69
C ARG A 227 -2.79 26.79 -15.49
N TRP A 228 -3.98 26.98 -16.05
CA TRP A 228 -5.07 26.00 -15.96
C TRP A 228 -4.71 24.67 -16.61
N VAL A 229 -4.10 24.71 -17.80
CA VAL A 229 -3.67 23.51 -18.52
C VAL A 229 -2.53 22.80 -17.80
N GLU A 230 -1.56 23.54 -17.27
CA GLU A 230 -0.47 22.97 -16.49
C GLU A 230 -0.94 22.34 -15.18
N HIS A 231 -1.76 23.05 -14.40
CA HIS A 231 -2.36 22.47 -13.19
C HIS A 231 -3.29 21.30 -13.51
N GLY A 232 -4.00 21.34 -14.62
CA GLY A 232 -4.80 20.23 -15.14
C GLY A 232 -3.94 19.00 -15.42
N ARG A 233 -2.82 19.17 -16.14
CA ARG A 233 -1.83 18.12 -16.40
C ARG A 233 -1.31 17.51 -15.10
N GLU A 234 -0.84 18.35 -14.18
CA GLU A 234 -0.29 17.91 -12.89
C GLU A 234 -1.33 17.14 -12.08
N THR A 235 -2.56 17.66 -12.00
CA THR A 235 -3.67 17.05 -11.25
C THR A 235 -4.03 15.69 -11.85
N LEU A 236 -4.17 15.60 -13.17
CA LEU A 236 -4.49 14.35 -13.86
C LEU A 236 -3.36 13.33 -13.76
N TYR A 237 -2.11 13.78 -13.83
CA TYR A 237 -0.94 12.93 -13.63
C TYR A 237 -0.92 12.33 -12.22
N VAL A 238 -1.10 13.16 -11.19
CA VAL A 238 -1.17 12.70 -9.78
C VAL A 238 -2.35 11.77 -9.57
N LEU A 239 -3.51 12.07 -10.16
CA LEU A 239 -4.69 11.20 -10.09
C LEU A 239 -4.43 9.85 -10.78
N GLY A 240 -3.77 9.85 -11.93
CA GLY A 240 -3.37 8.63 -12.63
C GLY A 240 -2.40 7.77 -11.81
N LEU A 241 -1.41 8.40 -11.16
CA LEU A 241 -0.49 7.73 -10.25
C LEU A 241 -1.24 7.11 -9.06
N LEU A 242 -2.19 7.85 -8.50
CA LEU A 242 -3.03 7.37 -7.41
C LEU A 242 -3.84 6.14 -7.84
N VAL A 243 -4.51 6.20 -9.00
CA VAL A 243 -5.28 5.06 -9.54
C VAL A 243 -4.38 3.85 -9.78
N LEU A 244 -3.19 4.05 -10.36
CA LEU A 244 -2.25 2.97 -10.58
C LEU A 244 -1.79 2.32 -9.25
N GLU A 245 -1.48 3.12 -8.23
CA GLU A 245 -1.11 2.60 -6.92
C GLU A 245 -2.27 1.84 -6.25
N LEU A 246 -3.50 2.32 -6.39
CA LEU A 246 -4.70 1.62 -5.91
C LEU A 246 -4.88 0.26 -6.56
N VAL A 247 -4.72 0.20 -7.89
CA VAL A 247 -4.81 -1.05 -8.64
C VAL A 247 -3.74 -2.03 -8.16
N LEU A 248 -2.49 -1.57 -7.97
CA LEU A 248 -1.41 -2.42 -7.45
C LEU A 248 -1.68 -2.91 -6.02
N ASP A 249 -2.21 -2.07 -5.14
CA ASP A 249 -2.58 -2.46 -3.77
C ASP A 249 -3.75 -3.46 -3.76
N LEU A 250 -4.75 -3.29 -4.64
CA LEU A 250 -5.82 -4.26 -4.83
C LEU A 250 -5.32 -5.58 -5.40
N SER A 251 -4.37 -5.54 -6.34
CA SER A 251 -3.73 -6.74 -6.87
C SER A 251 -3.05 -7.52 -5.75
N ARG A 252 -2.25 -6.85 -4.92
CA ARG A 252 -1.60 -7.44 -3.74
C ARG A 252 -2.63 -8.01 -2.77
N ALA A 253 -3.68 -7.25 -2.43
CA ALA A 253 -4.77 -7.72 -1.60
C ALA A 253 -5.44 -8.99 -2.18
N SER A 254 -5.67 -9.03 -3.50
CA SER A 254 -6.24 -10.18 -4.20
C SER A 254 -5.32 -11.40 -4.16
N MET A 255 -4.00 -11.20 -4.19
CA MET A 255 -3.03 -12.29 -4.08
C MET A 255 -3.08 -12.92 -2.69
N VAL A 256 -3.05 -12.08 -1.63
CA VAL A 256 -3.07 -12.57 -0.25
C VAL A 256 -4.40 -13.23 0.06
N ALA A 257 -5.51 -12.58 -0.27
CA ALA A 257 -6.85 -13.13 -0.08
C ALA A 257 -7.01 -14.45 -0.85
N ASN A 258 -6.56 -14.50 -2.11
CA ASN A 258 -6.70 -15.69 -2.95
C ASN A 258 -5.61 -16.74 -2.87
N ARG A 259 -4.60 -16.53 -2.02
CA ARG A 259 -3.37 -17.34 -1.98
C ARG A 259 -2.74 -17.50 -3.38
N GLY A 260 -2.92 -16.52 -4.25
CA GLY A 260 -2.48 -16.54 -5.65
C GLY A 260 -1.06 -15.99 -5.80
N ARG A 261 -0.21 -16.66 -6.58
CA ARG A 261 1.20 -16.25 -6.81
C ARG A 261 1.46 -15.56 -8.15
N SER A 262 0.48 -15.53 -9.05
CA SER A 262 0.60 -14.89 -10.37
C SER A 262 0.36 -13.39 -10.27
N ALA A 263 1.38 -12.60 -10.62
CA ALA A 263 1.33 -11.13 -10.57
C ALA A 263 0.44 -10.54 -11.67
N LEU A 264 0.47 -11.09 -12.89
CA LEU A 264 -0.38 -10.64 -14.00
C LEU A 264 -1.86 -10.88 -13.71
N LEU A 265 -2.21 -12.09 -13.26
CA LEU A 265 -3.59 -12.40 -12.91
C LEU A 265 -4.10 -11.51 -11.75
N ALA A 266 -3.23 -11.22 -10.78
CA ALA A 266 -3.53 -10.28 -9.71
C ALA A 266 -3.75 -8.86 -10.23
N LEU A 267 -2.99 -8.42 -11.23
CA LEU A 267 -3.19 -7.13 -11.88
C LEU A 267 -4.58 -7.03 -12.51
N PHE A 268 -4.96 -8.02 -13.32
CA PHE A 268 -6.30 -8.06 -13.92
C PHE A 268 -7.43 -8.12 -12.88
N ARG A 269 -7.24 -8.88 -11.79
CA ARG A 269 -8.22 -8.92 -10.69
C ARG A 269 -8.32 -7.58 -9.96
N GLY A 270 -7.19 -6.92 -9.71
CA GLY A 270 -7.14 -5.59 -9.09
C GLY A 270 -7.84 -4.56 -9.97
N LEU A 271 -7.55 -4.56 -11.27
CA LEU A 271 -8.18 -3.67 -12.24
C LEU A 271 -9.69 -3.94 -12.37
N GLY A 272 -10.09 -5.20 -12.52
CA GLY A 272 -11.51 -5.56 -12.61
C GLY A 272 -12.29 -5.17 -11.36
N ARG A 273 -11.69 -5.29 -10.18
CA ARG A 273 -12.31 -4.88 -8.92
C ARG A 273 -12.40 -3.35 -8.79
N PHE A 274 -11.37 -2.63 -9.23
CA PHE A 274 -11.42 -1.17 -9.31
C PHE A 274 -12.51 -0.69 -10.27
N ALA A 275 -12.67 -1.34 -11.43
CA ALA A 275 -13.71 -1.01 -12.40
C ALA A 275 -15.13 -1.29 -11.87
N TYR A 276 -15.31 -2.35 -11.09
CA TYR A 276 -16.63 -2.73 -10.55
C TYR A 276 -17.03 -1.92 -9.30
N GLU A 277 -16.09 -1.62 -8.40
CA GLU A 277 -16.37 -0.87 -7.16
C GLU A 277 -15.43 0.35 -6.94
N PRO A 278 -15.33 1.30 -7.89
CA PRO A 278 -14.36 2.38 -7.80
C PRO A 278 -14.56 3.25 -6.56
N ILE A 279 -15.81 3.56 -6.22
CA ILE A 279 -16.16 4.41 -5.06
C ILE A 279 -15.72 3.76 -3.74
N ARG A 280 -15.84 2.44 -3.60
CA ARG A 280 -15.43 1.76 -2.37
C ARG A 280 -13.93 1.79 -2.20
N VAL A 281 -13.19 1.51 -3.28
CA VAL A 281 -11.73 1.52 -3.29
C VAL A 281 -11.18 2.93 -3.05
N LEU A 282 -11.73 3.92 -3.76
CA LEU A 282 -11.40 5.33 -3.56
C LEU A 282 -11.75 5.79 -2.15
N GLY A 283 -12.86 5.33 -1.58
CA GLY A 283 -13.25 5.63 -0.20
C GLY A 283 -12.22 5.15 0.83
N PHE A 284 -11.66 3.94 0.67
CA PHE A 284 -10.61 3.44 1.57
C PHE A 284 -9.35 4.29 1.56
N THR A 285 -8.90 4.67 0.36
CA THR A 285 -7.67 5.44 0.23
C THR A 285 -7.88 6.91 0.54
N GLY A 286 -9.05 7.46 0.20
CA GLY A 286 -9.49 8.78 0.61
C GLY A 286 -9.56 8.90 2.14
N LEU A 287 -10.11 7.90 2.84
CA LEU A 287 -10.09 7.87 4.30
C LEU A 287 -8.66 7.84 4.84
N GLY A 288 -7.80 6.95 4.32
CA GLY A 288 -6.38 6.92 4.70
C GLY A 288 -5.69 8.27 4.51
N PHE A 289 -5.94 8.94 3.39
CA PHE A 289 -5.40 10.26 3.08
C PHE A 289 -5.94 11.35 4.01
N VAL A 290 -7.24 11.39 4.28
CA VAL A 290 -7.87 12.34 5.21
C VAL A 290 -7.32 12.16 6.62
N PHE A 291 -7.14 10.92 7.08
CA PHE A 291 -6.53 10.63 8.38
C PHE A 291 -5.04 11.02 8.43
N GLU A 292 -4.26 10.74 7.37
CA GLU A 292 -2.86 11.15 7.29
C GLU A 292 -2.73 12.67 7.27
N LEU A 293 -3.57 13.37 6.50
CA LEU A 293 -3.61 14.83 6.45
C LEU A 293 -4.01 15.41 7.81
N GLY A 294 -5.08 14.89 8.41
CA GLY A 294 -5.51 15.30 9.76
C GLY A 294 -4.42 15.09 10.80
N TRP A 295 -3.66 13.99 10.70
CA TRP A 295 -2.52 13.71 11.56
C TRP A 295 -1.39 14.73 11.38
N VAL A 296 -1.01 15.04 10.14
CA VAL A 296 0.04 16.04 9.83
C VAL A 296 -0.39 17.43 10.30
N VAL A 297 -1.64 17.82 10.05
CA VAL A 297 -2.21 19.10 10.51
C VAL A 297 -2.22 19.17 12.04
N ALA A 298 -2.65 18.11 12.72
CA ALA A 298 -2.67 18.07 14.18
C ALA A 298 -1.25 18.21 14.77
N LEU A 299 -0.27 17.46 14.24
CA LEU A 299 1.13 17.58 14.67
C LEU A 299 1.71 18.97 14.41
N SER A 300 1.36 19.57 13.26
CA SER A 300 1.72 20.95 12.95
C SER A 300 1.15 21.91 13.99
N VAL A 301 -0.15 21.85 14.28
CA VAL A 301 -0.77 22.73 15.28
C VAL A 301 -0.19 22.52 16.69
N LEU A 302 0.05 21.28 17.10
CA LEU A 302 0.62 20.96 18.42
C LEU A 302 2.04 21.49 18.57
N SER A 303 2.86 21.32 17.53
CA SER A 303 4.24 21.82 17.50
C SER A 303 4.27 23.35 17.48
N ALA A 304 3.35 23.99 16.74
CA ALA A 304 3.26 25.46 16.65
C ALA A 304 2.89 26.10 18.00
N ARG A 305 2.11 25.38 18.82
CA ARG A 305 1.77 25.79 20.19
C ARG A 305 2.85 25.44 21.22
N GLY A 306 3.98 24.86 20.80
CA GLY A 306 5.05 24.42 21.70
C GLY A 306 4.67 23.25 22.60
N LEU A 307 3.57 22.54 22.32
CA LEU A 307 3.09 21.41 23.14
C LEU A 307 3.89 20.13 22.90
N ILE A 308 4.49 20.00 21.70
CA ILE A 308 5.41 18.92 21.38
C ILE A 308 6.71 19.51 20.84
N PRO A 309 7.87 18.97 21.25
CA PRO A 309 9.14 19.44 20.72
C PRO A 309 9.34 18.94 19.29
N LEU A 310 10.00 19.73 18.44
CA LEU A 310 10.21 19.40 17.02
C LEU A 310 10.85 18.04 16.78
N TRP A 311 11.78 17.61 17.65
CA TRP A 311 12.42 16.31 17.53
C TRP A 311 11.43 15.14 17.65
N SER A 312 10.29 15.33 18.34
CA SER A 312 9.26 14.29 18.45
C SER A 312 8.58 14.01 17.10
N LEU A 313 8.59 14.96 16.16
CA LEU A 313 8.03 14.78 14.82
C LEU A 313 8.76 13.69 14.03
N VAL A 314 10.05 13.46 14.33
CA VAL A 314 10.85 12.36 13.76
C VAL A 314 10.22 11.00 14.04
N PHE A 315 9.51 10.84 15.16
CA PHE A 315 8.80 9.62 15.52
C PHE A 315 7.31 9.67 15.14
N LEU A 316 6.66 10.81 15.38
CA LEU A 316 5.21 10.93 15.24
C LEU A 316 4.75 10.93 13.78
N LEU A 317 5.50 11.55 12.86
CA LEU A 317 5.16 11.54 11.43
C LEU A 317 5.19 10.12 10.83
N PRO A 318 6.29 9.35 10.93
CA PRO A 318 6.30 7.99 10.40
C PRO A 318 5.30 7.09 11.14
N PHE A 319 5.08 7.29 12.44
CA PHE A 319 4.07 6.55 13.20
C PHE A 319 2.68 6.67 12.59
N GLY A 320 2.18 7.90 12.40
CA GLY A 320 0.84 8.11 11.82
C GLY A 320 0.73 7.57 10.40
N ARG A 321 1.77 7.75 9.58
CA ARG A 321 1.82 7.20 8.21
C ARG A 321 1.78 5.68 8.19
N ILE A 322 2.55 5.01 9.05
CA ILE A 322 2.54 3.54 9.18
C ILE A 322 1.16 3.07 9.62
N LEU A 323 0.53 3.78 10.55
CA LEU A 323 -0.80 3.46 11.06
C LEU A 323 -1.88 3.56 9.97
N CYS A 324 -1.89 4.66 9.21
CA CYS A 324 -2.84 4.87 8.11
C CYS A 324 -2.63 3.86 6.98
N ARG A 325 -1.37 3.56 6.64
CA ARG A 325 -1.02 2.51 5.67
C ARG A 325 -1.47 1.13 6.12
N ALA A 326 -1.27 0.79 7.40
CA ALA A 326 -1.74 -0.46 7.98
C ALA A 326 -3.27 -0.57 7.90
N GLY A 327 -3.99 0.49 8.27
CA GLY A 327 -5.44 0.59 8.14
C GLY A 327 -5.93 0.36 6.70
N ARG A 328 -5.27 1.00 5.72
CA ARG A 328 -5.56 0.84 4.29
C ARG A 328 -5.32 -0.60 3.82
N GLN A 329 -4.14 -1.15 4.06
CA GLN A 329 -3.75 -2.49 3.57
C GLN A 329 -4.58 -3.60 4.22
N ALA A 330 -4.82 -3.53 5.53
CA ALA A 330 -5.67 -4.46 6.24
C ALA A 330 -7.14 -4.34 5.79
N GLY A 331 -7.64 -3.11 5.62
CA GLY A 331 -9.00 -2.87 5.15
C GLY A 331 -9.25 -3.41 3.74
N LEU A 332 -8.32 -3.15 2.81
CA LEU A 332 -8.41 -3.63 1.43
C LEU A 332 -8.40 -5.15 1.34
N VAL A 333 -7.54 -5.84 2.10
CA VAL A 333 -7.51 -7.31 2.04
C VAL A 333 -8.76 -7.94 2.66
N MET A 334 -9.30 -7.35 3.72
CA MET A 334 -10.57 -7.79 4.32
C MET A 334 -11.73 -7.60 3.33
N LEU A 335 -11.80 -6.44 2.67
CA LEU A 335 -12.80 -6.18 1.62
C LEU A 335 -12.74 -7.25 0.52
N VAL A 336 -11.55 -7.57 0.03
CA VAL A 336 -11.38 -8.61 -1.01
C VAL A 336 -11.75 -10.00 -0.50
N ALA A 337 -11.54 -10.28 0.79
CA ALA A 337 -11.88 -11.55 1.39
C ALA A 337 -13.39 -11.72 1.68
N GLU A 338 -14.15 -10.64 1.86
CA GLU A 338 -15.60 -10.68 2.11
C GLU A 338 -16.39 -11.32 0.95
N ASP A 339 -15.92 -11.19 -0.30
CA ASP A 339 -16.60 -11.75 -1.47
C ASP A 339 -16.30 -13.23 -1.74
N ARG A 340 -15.67 -13.92 -0.78
CA ARG A 340 -15.43 -15.36 -0.91
C ARG A 340 -16.66 -16.15 -0.47
N PRO A 341 -17.14 -17.10 -1.28
CA PRO A 341 -17.95 -18.17 -0.72
C PRO A 341 -17.09 -18.89 0.32
N LEU A 342 -17.61 -19.04 1.54
CA LEU A 342 -16.94 -19.80 2.58
C LEU A 342 -16.59 -21.18 2.00
N PRO A 343 -15.37 -21.69 2.19
CA PRO A 343 -15.10 -23.07 1.83
C PRO A 343 -16.06 -23.94 2.65
N GLU A 344 -16.87 -24.75 1.95
CA GLU A 344 -17.52 -25.90 2.58
C GLU A 344 -16.42 -26.66 3.30
N LYS A 345 -16.65 -26.89 4.60
CA LYS A 345 -15.71 -27.59 5.48
C LYS A 345 -15.29 -28.89 4.78
N ALA A 346 -14.01 -28.99 4.42
CA ALA A 346 -13.36 -30.25 4.09
C ALA A 346 -12.87 -30.91 5.38
#